data_AF-A0A968BZV1-F1
#
_entry.id   AF-A0A968BZV1-F1
#
_cell.length_a   1.000
_cell.length_b   1.000
_cell.length_c   1.000
_cell.angle_alpha   90.00
_cell.angle_beta   90.00
_cell.angle_gamma   90.00
#
_symmetry.space_group_name_H-M   'P 1'
#
loop_
_entity.id
_entity.type
_entity.pdbx_description
1 polymer ?
#
loop_
_entity_poly.entity_id
_entity_poly.type
_entity_poly.pdbx_seq_one_letter_code
_entity_poly.pdbx_strand_id
1 'polypeptide(L)' 'MSRTDFLAQSALFAPLSEEQRAGVARRFIQNHYQKDDYLFWEGEPAEWLVFVTEGQVKMIKHSESGRET' A
#
# COMPACT_ATOMS: atom_id res chain seq x y z
N MET A 1 6.95 13.17 -6.78
CA MET A 1 5.81 12.72 -7.61
C MET A 1 4.53 13.08 -6.86
N SER A 2 3.50 13.66 -7.51
CA SER A 2 2.25 13.96 -6.79
C SER A 2 1.38 12.71 -6.66
N ARG A 3 0.51 12.68 -5.65
CA ARG A 3 -0.42 11.56 -5.41
C ARG A 3 -1.35 11.31 -6.60
N THR A 4 -1.73 12.36 -7.33
CA THR A 4 -2.56 12.25 -8.54
C THR A 4 -1.78 11.63 -9.71
N ASP A 5 -0.48 11.95 -9.84
CA ASP A 5 0.38 11.38 -10.88
C ASP A 5 0.55 9.86 -10.71
N PHE A 6 0.68 9.39 -9.46
CA PHE A 6 0.72 7.97 -9.14
C PHE A 6 -0.56 7.25 -9.57
N LEU A 7 -1.73 7.82 -9.26
CA LEU A 7 -3.01 7.23 -9.65
C LEU A 7 -3.19 7.21 -11.17
N ALA A 8 -2.68 8.21 -11.89
CA ALA A 8 -2.73 8.23 -13.35
C ALA A 8 -1.85 7.14 -14.00
N GLN A 9 -0.79 6.68 -13.32
CA GLN A 9 0.15 5.68 -13.84
C GLN A 9 -0.17 4.25 -13.38
N SER A 10 -1.00 4.09 -12.36
CA SER A 10 -1.44 2.79 -11.86
C SER A 10 -2.49 2.16 -12.79
N ALA A 11 -2.32 0.88 -13.15
CA ALA A 11 -3.31 0.14 -13.95
C ALA A 11 -4.71 0.08 -13.31
N LEU A 12 -4.80 0.19 -11.98
CA LEU A 12 -6.07 0.15 -11.25
C LEU A 12 -6.84 1.48 -11.34
N PHE A 13 -6.13 2.60 -11.48
CA PHE A 13 -6.72 3.95 -11.36
C PHE A 13 -6.59 4.79 -12.63
N ALA A 14 -5.72 4.40 -13.57
CA ALA A 14 -5.57 5.06 -14.87
C ALA A 14 -6.87 5.17 -15.67
N PRO A 15 -7.78 4.17 -15.68
CA PRO A 15 -9.04 4.25 -16.43
C PRO A 15 -10.05 5.29 -15.88
N LEU A 16 -9.83 5.81 -14.67
CA LEU A 16 -10.73 6.79 -14.06
C LEU A 16 -10.58 8.17 -14.72
N SER A 17 -11.61 9.00 -14.65
CA SER A 17 -11.48 10.41 -15.02
C SER A 17 -10.57 11.17 -14.04
N GLU A 18 -10.12 12.36 -14.42
CA GLU A 18 -9.33 13.22 -13.53
C GLU A 18 -10.08 13.57 -12.25
N GLU A 19 -11.37 13.90 -12.36
CA GLU A 19 -12.24 14.20 -11.21
C GLU A 19 -12.37 12.99 -10.28
N GLN A 20 -12.58 11.79 -10.84
CA GLN A 20 -12.65 10.55 -10.07
C GLN A 20 -11.32 10.26 -9.36
N ARG A 21 -10.18 10.42 -10.05
CA ARG A 21 -8.85 10.28 -9.43
C ARG A 21 -8.63 11.30 -8.32
N ALA A 22 -9.06 12.55 -8.49
CA ALA A 22 -8.97 13.56 -7.44
C ALA A 22 -9.82 13.20 -6.21
N GLY A 23 -11.01 12.63 -6.42
CA GLY A 23 -11.86 12.11 -5.34
C GLY A 23 -11.23 10.93 -4.59
N VAL A 24 -10.59 10.01 -5.33
CA VAL A 24 -9.84 8.89 -4.75
C VAL A 24 -8.62 9.40 -3.98
N ALA A 25 -7.81 10.28 -4.58
CA ALA A 25 -6.61 10.83 -3.96
C ALA A 25 -6.90 11.44 -2.57
N ARG A 26 -8.01 12.15 -2.40
CA ARG A 26 -8.39 12.76 -1.11
C ARG A 26 -8.59 11.74 0.02
N ARG A 27 -8.88 10.47 -0.30
CA ARG A 27 -9.08 9.40 0.69
C ARG A 27 -7.79 8.70 1.09
N PHE A 28 -6.72 8.90 0.33
CA PHE A 28 -5.42 8.29 0.63
C PHE A 28 -4.70 9.08 1.72
N ILE A 29 -4.06 8.36 2.64
CA ILE A 29 -3.17 8.91 3.66
C ILE A 29 -1.75 8.49 3.29
N GLN A 30 -0.82 9.44 3.28
CA GLN A 30 0.59 9.15 2.98
C GLN A 30 1.32 8.81 4.26
N ASN A 31 1.80 7.57 4.34
CA ASN A 31 2.62 7.09 5.44
C ASN A 31 4.04 6.83 4.95
N HIS A 32 5.03 7.06 5.82
CA HIS A 32 6.43 6.76 5.56
C HIS A 32 6.89 5.76 6.62
N TYR A 33 7.63 4.75 6.17
CA TYR A 33 8.16 3.68 7.01
C TYR A 33 9.67 3.62 6.80
N GLN A 34 10.39 3.30 7.86
CA GLN A 34 11.81 3.00 7.80
C GLN A 34 12.02 1.54 7.40
N LYS A 35 13.26 1.23 7.03
CA LYS A 35 13.66 -0.16 6.80
C LYS A 35 13.39 -0.98 8.08
N ASP A 36 12.87 -2.18 7.88
CA ASP A 36 12.54 -3.16 8.93
C ASP A 36 11.32 -2.77 9.81
N ASP A 37 10.59 -1.71 9.48
CA ASP A 37 9.27 -1.42 10.08
C ASP A 37 8.23 -2.47 9.65
N TYR A 38 7.39 -2.86 10.61
CA TYR A 38 6.23 -3.71 10.36
C TYR A 38 5.02 -2.87 9.93
N LEU A 39 4.34 -3.28 8.86
CA LEU A 39 3.16 -2.59 8.32
C LEU A 39 1.84 -3.06 8.97
N PHE A 40 1.68 -4.37 9.13
CA PHE A 40 0.53 -5.02 9.78
C PHE A 40 0.88 -6.47 10.12
N TRP A 41 0.11 -7.10 11.01
CA TRP A 41 0.38 -8.45 11.52
C TRP A 41 -0.65 -9.49 11.05
N GLU A 42 -0.22 -10.75 10.96
CA GLU A 42 -1.13 -11.86 10.70
C GLU A 42 -2.13 -12.01 11.85
N GLY A 43 -3.41 -12.21 11.51
CA GLY A 43 -4.50 -12.35 12.48
C GLY A 43 -5.14 -11.03 12.93
N GLU A 44 -4.53 -9.88 12.62
CA GLU A 44 -5.19 -8.59 12.82
C GLU A 44 -6.31 -8.38 11.79
N PRO A 45 -7.42 -7.72 12.18
CA PRO A 45 -8.46 -7.33 11.23
C PRO A 45 -7.91 -6.50 10.07
N ALA A 46 -8.39 -6.77 8.86
CA ALA A 46 -8.02 -6.00 7.69
C ALA A 46 -8.75 -4.64 7.67
N GLU A 47 -8.19 -3.64 8.34
CA GLU A 47 -8.79 -2.30 8.47
C GLU A 47 -8.48 -1.36 7.29
N TRP A 48 -7.43 -1.68 6.52
CA TRP A 48 -6.88 -0.78 5.51
C TRP A 48 -6.27 -1.52 4.31
N LEU A 49 -6.29 -0.83 3.17
CA LEU A 49 -5.64 -1.22 1.94
C LEU A 49 -4.46 -0.27 1.66
N VAL A 50 -3.27 -0.84 1.49
CA VAL A 50 -2.03 -0.08 1.28
C VAL A 50 -1.59 -0.21 -0.18
N PHE A 51 -1.14 0.91 -0.76
CA PHE A 51 -0.49 0.95 -2.06
C PHE A 51 0.95 1.41 -1.87
N VAL A 52 1.91 0.58 -2.27
CA VAL A 52 3.33 0.91 -2.20
C VAL A 52 3.66 1.84 -3.37
N THR A 53 4.01 3.08 -3.05
CA THR A 53 4.38 4.10 -4.06
C THR A 53 5.87 4.11 -4.35
N GLU A 54 6.69 3.77 -3.35
CA GLU A 54 8.14 3.66 -3.43
C GLU A 54 8.65 2.57 -2.46
N GLY A 55 9.74 1.89 -2.83
CA GLY A 55 10.35 0.84 -2.04
C GLY A 55 9.78 -0.56 -2.31
N GLN A 56 10.16 -1.50 -1.46
CA GLN A 56 9.73 -2.90 -1.52
C GLN A 56 9.26 -3.36 -0.14
N VAL A 57 8.23 -4.19 -0.13
CA VAL A 57 7.68 -4.81 1.07
C VAL A 57 7.77 -6.31 0.92
N LYS A 58 8.16 -7.00 1.99
CA LYS A 58 8.20 -8.47 2.04
C LYS A 58 7.12 -8.95 3.00
N MET A 59 6.31 -9.90 2.56
CA MET A 59 5.44 -10.65 3.46
C MET A 59 6.28 -11.69 4.20
N ILE A 60 6.19 -11.72 5.53
CA ILE A 60 6.85 -12.71 6.37
C ILE A 60 5.76 -13.54 7.01
N LYS A 61 5.85 -14.87 6.88
CA LYS A 61 4.97 -15.81 7.58
C LYS A 61 5.79 -16.63 8.55
N HIS A 62 5.40 -16.63 9.82
CA HIS A 62 6.01 -17.51 10.81
C HIS A 62 5.35 -18.89 10.70
N SER A 63 6.12 -19.91 10.32
CA SER A 63 5.64 -21.29 10.44
C SER A 63 5.64 -21.71 11.92
N GLU A 64 4.70 -22.57 12.34
CA GLU A 64 4.70 -23.17 13.69
C GLU A 64 6.02 -23.86 14.05
N SER A 65 6.81 -24.25 13.04
CA SER A 65 8.13 -24.89 13.18
C SER A 65 9.32 -23.92 13.37
N GLY A 66 9.08 -22.60 13.36
CA GLY A 66 10.14 -21.59 13.54
C GLY A 66 11.05 -21.35 12.31
N ARG A 67 10.77 -21.99 11.16
CA ARG A 67 11.42 -21.61 9.89
C ARG A 67 10.63 -20.51 9.20
N GLU A 68 11.30 -19.39 8.97
CA GLU A 68 10.85 -18.33 8.06
C GLU A 68 10.99 -18.85 6.61
N THR A 69 9.94 -18.69 5.80
CA THR A 69 9.97 -18.89 4.34
C THR A 69 9.71 -17.56 3.66
#